data_AF-A0AAU7ECQ2-F1
#
_entry.id   AF-A0AAU7ECQ2-F1
#
_cell.length_a   1.000
_cell.length_b   1.000
_cell.length_c   1.000
_cell.angle_alpha   90.00
_cell.angle_beta   90.00
_cell.angle_gamma   90.00
#
_symmetry.space_group_name_H-M   'P 1'
#
loop_
_entity.id
_entity.type
_entity.pdbx_description
1 polymer ?
#
loop_
_entity_poly.entity_id
_entity_poly.type
_entity_poly.pdbx_seq_one_letter_code
_entity_poly.pdbx_strand_id
1 'polypeptide(L)'
;MKGKRQSTVEPVFGTLTQFLGLRKINTIGIKQANKVMHMAAMAYNLKKYLKFTQKRVKSGAGMLALLFCLKKRVYKLEKLFLRNFKIANYRDKHTLGVEQEWEDGQ
;
A
#
# COMPACT_ATOMS: atom_id res chain seq x y z
N MET A 1 -21.18 29.45 21.38
CA MET A 1 -20.22 28.84 20.43
C MET A 1 -19.15 29.88 20.10
N LYS A 2 -17.86 29.62 20.34
CA LYS A 2 -16.78 30.55 19.93
C LYS A 2 -16.75 30.60 18.40
N GLY A 3 -16.84 31.80 17.82
CA GLY A 3 -16.84 31.99 16.36
C GLY A 3 -15.62 31.34 15.71
N LYS A 4 -15.83 30.66 14.56
CA LYS A 4 -14.74 30.13 13.75
C LYS A 4 -13.80 31.28 13.40
N ARG A 5 -12.58 31.27 13.95
CA ARG A 5 -11.49 32.12 13.46
C ARG A 5 -11.10 31.55 12.09
N GLN A 6 -11.74 32.10 11.05
CA GLN A 6 -11.45 31.93 9.63
C GLN A 6 -11.17 30.49 9.16
N SER A 7 -12.17 29.87 8.55
CA SER A 7 -12.03 28.64 7.77
C SER A 7 -11.59 28.89 6.33
N THR A 8 -10.58 29.74 6.15
CA THR A 8 -9.88 29.88 4.87
C THR A 8 -8.43 29.60 5.14
N VAL A 9 -7.86 28.63 4.43
CA VAL A 9 -6.41 28.46 4.40
C VAL A 9 -5.86 29.78 3.86
N GLU A 10 -5.35 30.64 4.73
CA GLU A 10 -4.85 31.93 4.32
C GLU A 10 -3.81 31.71 3.20
N PRO A 11 -3.95 32.39 2.06
CA PRO A 11 -2.94 32.33 1.01
C PRO A 11 -1.61 32.82 1.59
N VAL A 12 -0.55 32.03 1.42
CA VAL A 12 0.75 32.22 2.10
C VAL A 12 1.52 33.43 1.52
N PHE A 13 1.00 34.63 1.71
CA PHE A 13 1.52 35.87 1.11
C PHE A 13 2.90 36.27 1.62
N GLY A 14 3.18 36.03 2.91
CA GLY A 14 4.49 36.31 3.49
C GLY A 14 5.60 35.51 2.82
N THR A 15 5.39 34.20 2.61
CA THR A 15 6.39 33.36 1.94
C THR A 15 6.58 33.72 0.47
N LEU A 16 5.48 34.03 -0.21
CA LEU A 16 5.52 34.45 -1.61
C LEU A 16 6.35 35.72 -1.80
N THR A 17 6.13 36.72 -0.95
CA THR A 17 6.79 38.04 -1.06
C THR A 17 8.23 38.05 -0.52
N GLN A 18 8.51 37.29 0.55
CA GLN A 18 9.84 37.28 1.19
C GLN A 18 10.81 36.27 0.58
N PHE A 19 10.34 35.07 0.22
CA PHE A 19 11.21 33.96 -0.19
C PHE A 19 11.05 33.53 -1.65
N LEU A 20 9.91 33.80 -2.29
CA LEU A 20 9.64 33.39 -3.68
C LEU A 20 9.67 34.55 -4.68
N GLY A 21 10.20 35.71 -4.28
CA GLY A 21 10.43 36.84 -5.18
C GLY A 21 9.17 37.59 -5.63
N LEU A 22 7.99 37.33 -5.06
CA LEU A 22 6.73 38.00 -5.44
C LEU A 22 6.53 39.34 -4.72
N ARG A 23 7.60 40.02 -4.32
CA ARG A 23 7.54 41.37 -3.72
C ARG A 23 7.06 42.42 -4.73
N LYS A 24 7.39 42.25 -6.02
CA LYS A 24 6.95 43.12 -7.12
C LYS A 24 6.30 42.27 -8.19
N ILE A 25 5.06 42.62 -8.54
CA ILE A 25 4.29 41.94 -9.59
C ILE A 25 4.16 42.90 -10.78
N ASN A 26 4.69 42.51 -11.94
CA ASN A 26 4.70 43.33 -13.15
C ASN A 26 3.37 43.26 -13.91
N THR A 27 2.26 43.59 -13.24
CA THR A 27 0.92 43.64 -13.84
C THR A 27 0.35 45.04 -13.73
N ILE A 28 -0.36 45.48 -14.76
CA ILE A 28 -1.07 46.76 -14.74
C ILE A 28 -2.31 46.62 -13.86
N GLY A 29 -2.34 47.39 -12.75
CA GLY A 29 -3.49 47.48 -11.86
C GLY A 29 -3.53 46.45 -10.71
N ILE A 30 -4.03 46.91 -9.55
CA ILE A 30 -4.10 46.14 -8.31
C ILE A 30 -4.97 44.88 -8.45
N LYS A 31 -6.07 44.97 -9.23
CA LYS A 31 -6.96 43.82 -9.47
C LYS A 31 -6.23 42.65 -10.13
N GLN A 32 -5.33 42.91 -11.07
CA GLN A 32 -4.58 41.86 -11.75
C GLN A 32 -3.45 41.31 -10.86
N ALA A 33 -2.76 42.18 -10.12
CA ALA A 33 -1.76 41.78 -9.14
C ALA A 33 -2.36 40.82 -8.10
N ASN A 34 -3.57 41.12 -7.62
CA ASN A 34 -4.29 40.26 -6.67
C ASN A 34 -4.57 38.86 -7.26
N LYS A 35 -4.96 38.76 -8.54
CA LYS A 35 -5.18 37.45 -9.18
C LYS A 35 -3.89 36.63 -9.22
N VAL A 36 -2.78 37.23 -9.63
CA VAL A 36 -1.47 36.57 -9.70
C VAL A 36 -1.02 36.13 -8.30
N MET A 37 -1.20 36.98 -7.29
CA MET A 37 -0.87 36.67 -5.91
C MET A 37 -1.65 35.45 -5.38
N HIS A 38 -2.96 35.37 -5.68
CA HIS A 38 -3.79 34.23 -5.28
C HIS A 38 -3.44 32.94 -6.04
N MET A 39 -3.18 33.03 -7.36
CA MET A 39 -2.73 31.89 -8.15
C MET A 39 -1.41 31.31 -7.61
N ALA A 40 -0.45 32.18 -7.30
CA ALA A 40 0.83 31.76 -6.75
C ALA A 40 0.68 31.12 -5.35
N ALA A 41 -0.24 31.62 -4.52
CA ALA A 41 -0.56 31.01 -3.23
C ALA A 41 -1.20 29.63 -3.36
N MET A 42 -2.15 29.45 -4.28
CA MET A 42 -2.73 28.14 -4.59
C MET A 42 -1.65 27.17 -5.07
N ALA A 43 -0.79 27.60 -5.99
CA ALA A 43 0.31 26.78 -6.49
C ALA A 43 1.32 26.40 -5.39
N TYR A 44 1.62 27.32 -4.47
CA TYR A 44 2.51 27.05 -3.33
C TYR A 44 1.90 26.01 -2.38
N ASN A 45 0.60 26.14 -2.09
CA ASN A 45 -0.11 25.17 -1.27
C ASN A 45 -0.13 23.79 -1.94
N LEU A 46 -0.44 23.72 -3.23
CA LEU A 46 -0.39 22.47 -3.99
C LEU A 46 1.00 21.83 -3.98
N LYS A 47 2.07 22.61 -4.20
CA LYS A 47 3.46 22.14 -4.10
C LYS A 47 3.77 21.53 -2.73
N LYS A 48 3.24 22.11 -1.65
CA LYS A 48 3.41 21.59 -0.28
C LYS A 48 2.67 20.28 -0.07
N TYR A 49 1.45 20.15 -0.59
CA TYR A 49 0.67 18.91 -0.56
C TYR A 49 1.30 17.81 -1.42
N LEU A 50 1.86 18.13 -2.58
CA LEU A 50 2.53 17.14 -3.46
C LEU A 50 3.85 16.64 -2.87
N LYS A 51 4.58 17.49 -2.13
CA LYS A 51 5.75 17.08 -1.36
C LYS A 51 5.40 16.28 -0.10
N PHE A 52 4.12 16.18 0.27
CA PHE A 52 3.64 15.24 1.28
C PHE A 52 3.61 13.83 0.68
N THR A 53 4.79 13.30 0.36
CA THR A 53 4.94 11.85 0.37
C THR A 53 4.74 11.45 1.82
N GLN A 54 3.65 10.72 2.13
CA GLN A 54 3.50 10.11 3.45
C GLN A 54 4.86 9.48 3.78
N LYS A 55 5.52 9.94 4.83
CA LYS A 55 6.60 9.19 5.47
C LYS A 55 5.96 7.93 6.05
N ARG A 56 5.50 7.01 5.19
CA ARG A 56 5.13 5.69 5.63
C ARG A 56 6.42 5.12 6.15
N VAL A 57 6.47 4.92 7.46
CA VAL A 57 7.51 4.12 8.09
C VAL A 57 7.59 2.85 7.27
N LYS A 58 8.73 2.59 6.62
CA LYS A 58 8.97 1.34 5.91
C LYS A 58 9.03 0.25 6.98
N SER A 59 7.88 -0.21 7.47
CA SER A 59 7.86 -1.32 8.41
C SER A 59 8.08 -2.58 7.57
N GLY A 60 9.15 -3.31 7.87
CA GLY A 60 9.42 -4.62 7.27
C GLY A 60 8.34 -5.67 7.59
N ALA A 61 7.35 -5.31 8.42
CA ALA A 61 6.25 -6.18 8.85
C ALA A 61 5.44 -6.73 7.65
N GLY A 62 5.23 -5.94 6.59
CA GLY A 62 4.56 -6.43 5.38
C GLY A 62 5.33 -7.54 4.65
N MET A 63 6.66 -7.42 4.59
CA MET A 63 7.54 -8.42 3.96
C MET A 63 7.64 -9.69 4.81
N LEU A 64 7.78 -9.54 6.13
CA LEU A 64 7.79 -10.65 7.09
C LEU A 64 6.45 -11.41 7.08
N ALA A 65 5.32 -10.71 7.02
CA ALA A 65 4.00 -11.32 6.94
C ALA A 65 3.82 -12.14 5.64
N LEU A 66 4.33 -11.64 4.50
CA LEU A 66 4.33 -12.38 3.24
C LEU A 66 5.21 -13.63 3.30
N LEU A 67 6.45 -13.51 3.78
CA LEU A 67 7.36 -14.66 3.97
C LEU A 67 6.74 -15.71 4.89
N PHE A 68 6.13 -15.28 5.99
CA PHE A 68 5.45 -16.18 6.92
C PHE A 68 4.26 -16.88 6.26
N CYS A 69 3.44 -16.16 5.49
CA CYS A 69 2.30 -16.71 4.77
C CYS A 69 2.73 -17.75 3.73
N LEU A 70 3.78 -17.45 2.97
CA LEU A 70 4.37 -18.38 1.99
C LEU A 70 4.90 -19.63 2.68
N LYS A 71 5.64 -19.48 3.79
CA LYS A 71 6.18 -20.62 4.53
C LYS A 71 5.08 -21.52 5.08
N LYS A 72 3.99 -20.95 5.60
CA LYS A 72 2.80 -21.71 6.03
C LYS A 72 2.12 -22.46 4.88
N ARG A 73 2.01 -21.84 3.70
CA ARG A 73 1.41 -22.48 2.51
C ARG A 73 2.26 -23.64 2.02
N VAL A 74 3.56 -23.46 1.90
CA VAL A 74 4.50 -24.53 1.48
C VAL A 74 4.45 -25.70 2.44
N TYR A 75 4.59 -25.45 3.75
CA TYR A 75 4.50 -26.52 4.76
C TYR A 75 3.17 -27.28 4.70
N LYS A 76 2.06 -26.58 4.45
CA LYS A 76 0.73 -27.21 4.32
C LYS A 76 0.65 -28.10 3.08
N LEU A 77 1.20 -27.65 1.95
CA LEU A 77 1.25 -28.41 0.70
C LEU A 77 2.13 -29.65 0.84
N GLU A 78 3.32 -29.50 1.40
CA GLU A 78 4.23 -30.64 1.67
C GLU A 78 3.56 -31.68 2.58
N LYS A 79 2.91 -31.23 3.66
CA LYS A 79 2.20 -32.13 4.58
C LYS A 79 1.02 -32.86 3.91
N LEU A 80 0.28 -32.19 3.04
CA LEU A 80 -0.81 -32.80 2.26
C LEU A 80 -0.26 -33.81 1.25
N PHE A 81 0.85 -33.48 0.59
CA PHE A 81 1.51 -34.36 -0.38
C PHE A 81 1.98 -35.66 0.27
N LEU A 82 2.71 -35.55 1.39
CA LEU A 82 3.16 -36.72 2.15
C LEU A 82 1.99 -37.57 2.67
N ARG A 83 0.88 -36.93 3.09
CA ARG A 83 -0.33 -37.64 3.50
C ARG A 83 -0.94 -38.42 2.33
N ASN A 84 -1.06 -37.80 1.17
CA ASN A 84 -1.64 -38.43 -0.02
C ASN A 84 -0.77 -39.60 -0.52
N PHE A 85 0.56 -39.48 -0.47
CA PHE A 85 1.48 -40.57 -0.82
C PHE A 85 1.34 -41.77 0.14
N LYS A 86 1.19 -41.51 1.44
CA LYS A 86 0.97 -42.58 2.43
C LYS A 86 -0.37 -43.28 2.24
N ILE A 87 -1.43 -42.54 1.88
CA ILE A 87 -2.76 -43.10 1.57
C ILE A 87 -2.71 -43.93 0.29
N ALA A 88 -2.03 -43.48 -0.75
CA ALA A 88 -1.87 -44.24 -2.01
C ALA A 88 -1.17 -45.58 -1.76
N ASN A 89 -0.04 -45.57 -1.05
CA ASN A 89 0.68 -46.81 -0.71
C ASN A 89 -0.13 -47.76 0.20
N TYR A 90 -1.01 -47.25 1.06
CA TYR A 90 -1.89 -48.10 1.87
C TYR A 90 -3.02 -48.73 1.03
N ARG A 91 -3.54 -47.97 0.05
CA ARG A 91 -4.56 -48.45 -0.89
C ARG A 91 -4.01 -49.54 -1.80
N ASP A 92 -2.81 -49.36 -2.36
CA ASP A 92 -2.19 -50.33 -3.28
C ASP A 92 -1.83 -51.66 -2.57
N LYS A 93 -1.40 -51.60 -1.30
CA LYS A 93 -1.15 -52.82 -0.51
C LYS A 93 -2.42 -53.59 -0.17
N HIS A 94 -3.53 -52.87 0.05
CA HIS A 94 -4.82 -53.51 0.34
C HIS A 94 -5.45 -54.11 -0.92
N THR A 95 -5.22 -53.55 -2.12
CA THR A 95 -5.69 -54.16 -3.38
C THR A 95 -4.87 -55.39 -3.76
N LEU A 96 -3.55 -55.35 -3.61
CA LEU A 96 -2.68 -56.50 -3.89
C LEU A 96 -2.90 -57.67 -2.90
N GLY A 97 -3.19 -57.36 -1.63
CA GLY A 97 -3.53 -58.39 -0.64
C GLY A 97 -4.89 -59.07 -0.89
N VAL A 98 -5.84 -58.37 -1.52
CA VAL A 98 -7.12 -58.95 -1.92
C VAL A 98 -6.97 -59.79 -3.19
N GLU A 99 -6.15 -59.38 -4.16
CA GLU A 99 -5.92 -60.18 -5.38
C GLU A 99 -5.21 -61.52 -5.11
N GLN A 100 -4.30 -61.60 -4.14
CA GLN A 100 -3.65 -62.87 -3.79
C GLN A 100 -4.60 -63.89 -3.14
N GLU A 101 -5.59 -63.46 -2.34
CA GLU A 101 -6.59 -64.38 -1.74
C GLU A 101 -7.52 -65.04 -2.77
N TRP A 102 -7.68 -64.47 -3.98
CA TRP A 102 -8.50 -65.07 -5.05
C TRP A 102 -7.72 -66.03 -5.95
N GLU A 103 -6.39 -65.92 -6.02
CA GLU A 103 -5.53 -66.83 -6.81
C GLU A 103 -5.15 -68.10 -6.03
N ASP A 104 -5.04 -68.03 -4.70
CA ASP A 104 -4.65 -69.15 -3.83
C ASP A 104 -5.83 -70.07 -3.43
N GLY A 105 -7.05 -69.75 -3.90
CA GLY A 105 -8.31 -70.43 -3.57
C GLY A 105 -8.89 -71.36 -4.66
N GLN A 106 -8.09 -71.73 -5.67
CA GLN A 106 -8.41 -72.75 -6.69
C GLN A 106 -7.47 -73.95 -6.55
#